data_AF-A0A662LNT4-F1
#
_entry.id   AF-A0A662LNT4-F1
#
_cell.length_a   1.000
_cell.length_b   1.000
_cell.length_c   1.000
_cell.angle_alpha   90.00
_cell.angle_beta   90.00
_cell.angle_gamma   90.00
#
_symmetry.space_group_name_H-M   'P 1'
#
loop_
_entity.id
_entity.type
_entity.pdbx_description
1 polymer ?
#
loop_
_entity_poly.entity_id
_entity_poly.type
_entity_poly.pdbx_seq_one_letter_code
_entity_poly.pdbx_strand_id
1 'polypeptide(L)'
;NKSQNIIEIANELNVGIDSMIFFDDSHFEINLVKDTLENIDVIKLDSNNPINNLGIIERLPFLNSIKITIEDENKSSQYLSEQKRITIRKTTATVDDFIESLEINISYWINNKSQLARITQLVNKTNQFNLTTKRYSESEISHFMNFNQVFSFQIKDKFGDMGITAVVIVIDNKIDTFLMSCRILGRKIEEKIMKIILNQTTKPLSAEYIRTSKNSQVENLYDKFGFRLVSKDKSKNVYILEMQ
;
A
#
# COMPACT_ATOMS: atom_id res chain seq x y z
N ASN A 1 -21.14 15.35 12.03
CA ASN A 1 -21.89 14.08 12.23
C ASN A 1 -20.85 12.97 12.31
N LYS A 2 -21.01 11.94 13.16
CA LYS A 2 -20.04 10.85 13.34
C LYS A 2 -19.67 10.17 12.02
N SER A 3 -20.63 9.92 11.13
CA SER A 3 -20.36 9.34 9.79
C SER A 3 -19.39 10.20 8.96
N GLN A 4 -19.53 11.53 9.02
CA GLN A 4 -18.64 12.46 8.32
C GLN A 4 -17.23 12.45 8.92
N ASN A 5 -17.11 12.39 10.25
CA ASN A 5 -15.82 12.28 10.92
C ASN A 5 -15.10 10.97 10.56
N ILE A 6 -15.83 9.87 10.41
CA ILE A 6 -15.25 8.59 9.99
C ILE A 6 -14.71 8.69 8.56
N ILE A 7 -15.45 9.32 7.65
CA ILE A 7 -14.97 9.57 6.27
C ILE A 7 -13.71 10.45 6.28
N GLU A 8 -13.69 11.51 7.09
CA GLU A 8 -12.52 12.40 7.21
C GLU A 8 -11.30 11.66 7.75
N ILE A 9 -11.46 10.83 8.79
CA ILE A 9 -10.40 9.99 9.33
C ILE A 9 -9.93 8.97 8.29
N ALA A 10 -10.84 8.30 7.57
CA ALA A 10 -10.48 7.35 6.53
C ALA A 10 -9.64 8.00 5.42
N ASN A 11 -10.01 9.22 5.02
CA ASN A 11 -9.26 10.01 4.04
C ASN A 11 -7.91 10.48 4.58
N GLU A 12 -7.85 10.98 5.82
CA GLU A 12 -6.63 11.42 6.47
C GLU A 12 -5.62 10.28 6.60
N LEU A 13 -6.09 9.09 6.99
CA LEU A 13 -5.28 7.89 7.16
C LEU A 13 -5.05 7.13 5.85
N ASN A 14 -5.73 7.50 4.77
CA ASN A 14 -5.73 6.82 3.47
C ASN A 14 -6.05 5.31 3.58
N VAL A 15 -7.10 4.98 4.33
CA VAL A 15 -7.61 3.61 4.53
C VAL A 15 -9.05 3.49 4.03
N GLY A 16 -9.44 2.28 3.62
CA GLY A 16 -10.82 2.02 3.20
C GLY A 16 -11.76 1.97 4.39
N ILE A 17 -13.00 2.44 4.21
CA ILE A 17 -14.06 2.34 5.23
C ILE A 17 -14.30 0.87 5.63
N ASP A 18 -14.12 -0.05 4.68
CA ASP A 18 -14.19 -1.50 4.87
C ASP A 18 -13.07 -2.11 5.74
N SER A 19 -12.12 -1.28 6.17
CA SER A 19 -11.05 -1.66 7.11
C SER A 19 -11.19 -0.99 8.48
N MET A 20 -12.31 -0.31 8.73
CA MET A 20 -12.59 0.39 9.99
C MET A 20 -13.70 -0.30 10.77
N ILE A 21 -13.59 -0.23 12.11
CA ILE A 21 -14.63 -0.68 13.03
C ILE A 21 -15.06 0.53 13.87
N PHE A 22 -16.37 0.81 13.90
CA PHE A 22 -16.95 1.87 14.69
C PHE A 22 -17.58 1.31 15.97
N PHE A 23 -17.15 1.83 17.12
CA PHE A 23 -17.67 1.46 18.43
C PHE A 23 -18.46 2.62 19.03
N ASP A 24 -19.68 2.35 19.50
CA ASP A 24 -20.51 3.34 20.19
C ASP A 24 -21.51 2.67 21.12
N ASP A 25 -21.92 3.33 22.20
CA ASP A 25 -22.94 2.83 23.12
C ASP A 25 -24.36 3.27 22.73
N SER A 26 -24.48 4.30 21.90
CA SER A 26 -25.76 4.82 21.43
C SER A 26 -26.32 4.02 20.26
N HIS A 27 -27.53 3.48 20.42
CA HIS A 27 -28.27 2.86 19.32
C HIS A 27 -28.50 3.81 18.13
N PHE A 28 -28.71 5.09 18.41
CA PHE A 28 -28.95 6.10 17.37
C PHE A 28 -27.72 6.25 16.48
N GLU A 29 -26.53 6.37 17.07
CA GLU A 29 -25.27 6.56 16.34
C GLU A 29 -24.87 5.29 15.57
N ILE A 30 -25.06 4.11 16.16
CA ILE A 30 -24.81 2.83 15.48
C ILE A 30 -25.66 2.71 14.22
N ASN A 31 -26.97 3.00 14.31
CA ASN A 31 -27.86 2.91 13.16
C ASN A 31 -27.53 3.98 12.12
N LEU A 32 -27.27 5.22 12.55
CA LEU A 32 -26.90 6.32 11.66
C LEU A 32 -25.65 6.00 10.85
N VAL A 33 -24.59 5.49 11.50
CA VAL A 33 -23.35 5.11 10.82
C VAL A 33 -23.59 3.94 9.86
N LYS A 34 -24.34 2.92 10.30
CA LYS A 34 -24.66 1.75 9.48
C LYS A 34 -25.49 2.10 8.22
N ASP A 35 -26.41 3.05 8.34
CA ASP A 35 -27.26 3.49 7.23
C ASP A 35 -26.51 4.45 6.28
N THR A 36 -25.52 5.19 6.80
CA THR A 36 -24.77 6.19 6.01
C THR A 36 -23.57 5.59 5.28
N LEU A 37 -22.87 4.63 5.90
CA LEU A 37 -21.60 4.10 5.41
C LEU A 37 -21.74 2.63 5.02
N GLU A 38 -21.56 2.34 3.73
CA GLU A 38 -21.51 0.95 3.27
C GLU A 38 -20.21 0.26 3.71
N ASN A 39 -20.32 -1.01 4.07
CA ASN A 39 -19.19 -1.91 4.42
C ASN A 39 -18.40 -1.53 5.69
N ILE A 40 -18.92 -0.69 6.59
CA ILE A 40 -18.31 -0.49 7.91
C ILE A 40 -18.80 -1.51 8.93
N ASP A 41 -17.89 -2.05 9.72
CA ASP A 41 -18.27 -2.87 10.88
C ASP A 41 -18.67 -1.95 12.05
N VAL A 42 -19.88 -2.14 12.57
CA VAL A 42 -20.39 -1.39 13.74
C VAL A 42 -20.57 -2.31 14.92
N ILE A 43 -20.08 -1.89 16.09
CA ILE A 43 -20.17 -2.65 17.34
C ILE A 43 -20.80 -1.77 18.39
N LYS A 44 -21.99 -2.19 18.85
CA LYS A 44 -22.66 -1.53 19.96
C LYS A 44 -22.01 -1.96 21.28
N LEU A 45 -21.57 -0.99 22.06
CA LEU A 45 -21.10 -1.18 23.42
C LEU A 45 -22.26 -1.07 24.41
N ASP A 46 -22.18 -1.84 25.50
CA ASP A 46 -23.10 -1.75 26.62
C ASP A 46 -22.58 -0.70 27.60
N SER A 47 -23.23 0.46 27.67
CA SER A 47 -22.92 1.53 28.62
C SER A 47 -23.22 1.12 30.07
N ASN A 48 -24.17 0.21 30.27
CA ASN A 48 -24.62 -0.22 31.59
C ASN A 48 -23.79 -1.38 32.14
N ASN A 49 -23.08 -2.10 31.27
CA ASN A 49 -22.17 -3.17 31.68
C ASN A 49 -20.84 -3.13 30.90
N PRO A 50 -19.93 -2.21 31.26
CA PRO A 50 -18.64 -2.07 30.59
C PRO A 50 -17.75 -3.33 30.59
N ILE A 51 -17.92 -4.22 31.57
CA ILE A 51 -17.14 -5.47 31.66
C ILE A 51 -17.49 -6.41 30.51
N ASN A 52 -18.76 -6.46 30.09
CA ASN A 52 -19.19 -7.28 28.96
C ASN A 52 -18.56 -6.84 27.63
N ASN A 53 -18.20 -5.56 27.50
CA ASN A 53 -17.57 -5.02 26.29
C ASN A 53 -16.17 -5.60 26.07
N LEU A 54 -15.44 -5.97 27.14
CA LEU A 54 -14.12 -6.61 27.02
C LEU A 54 -14.21 -7.93 26.25
N GLY A 55 -15.19 -8.76 26.60
CA GLY A 55 -15.40 -10.03 25.91
C GLY A 55 -15.84 -9.86 24.44
N ILE A 56 -16.46 -8.73 24.09
CA ILE A 56 -16.75 -8.42 22.67
C ILE A 56 -15.45 -8.14 21.93
N ILE A 57 -14.58 -7.30 22.48
CA ILE A 57 -13.30 -6.91 21.86
C ILE A 57 -12.36 -8.10 21.71
N GLU A 58 -12.20 -8.94 22.75
CA GLU A 58 -11.33 -10.13 22.73
C GLU A 58 -11.73 -11.16 21.67
N ARG A 59 -13.03 -11.22 21.33
CA ARG A 59 -13.57 -12.14 20.34
C ARG A 59 -13.45 -11.62 18.91
N LEU A 60 -13.01 -10.38 18.69
CA LEU A 60 -12.83 -9.85 17.34
C LEU A 60 -11.58 -10.46 16.70
N PRO A 61 -11.74 -11.33 15.69
CA PRO A 61 -10.61 -12.06 15.12
C PRO A 61 -9.56 -11.13 14.50
N PHE A 62 -9.96 -9.92 14.10
CA PHE A 62 -9.11 -8.92 13.44
C PHE A 62 -8.25 -8.08 14.42
N LEU A 63 -8.59 -8.07 15.71
CA LEU A 63 -7.84 -7.34 16.75
C LEU A 63 -6.83 -8.24 17.49
N ASN A 64 -6.91 -9.54 17.29
CA ASN A 64 -5.98 -10.53 17.85
C ASN A 64 -4.68 -10.61 17.04
N SER A 65 -4.01 -9.48 16.87
CA SER A 65 -2.67 -9.42 16.26
C SER A 65 -1.64 -9.92 17.28
N ILE A 66 -1.15 -11.15 17.09
CA ILE A 66 -0.19 -11.82 17.99
C ILE A 66 1.24 -11.21 17.89
N LYS A 67 1.52 -10.37 16.88
CA LYS A 67 2.86 -9.77 16.67
C LYS A 67 2.78 -8.28 16.37
N ILE A 68 3.22 -7.46 17.32
CA ILE A 68 3.56 -6.05 17.09
C ILE A 68 4.81 -6.03 16.22
N THR A 69 4.75 -5.37 15.08
CA THR A 69 5.93 -5.14 14.24
C THR A 69 6.64 -3.85 14.66
N ILE A 70 7.94 -3.71 14.39
CA ILE A 70 8.68 -2.45 14.58
C ILE A 70 7.99 -1.27 13.85
N GLU A 71 7.26 -1.56 12.77
CA GLU A 71 6.48 -0.57 12.04
C GLU A 71 5.24 -0.10 12.81
N ASP A 72 4.61 -0.99 13.59
CA ASP A 72 3.47 -0.64 14.45
C ASP A 72 3.90 0.28 15.60
N GLU A 73 5.10 0.07 16.17
CA GLU A 73 5.69 0.96 17.19
C GLU A 73 5.97 2.37 16.64
N ASN A 74 6.29 2.48 15.35
CA ASN A 74 6.62 3.74 14.68
C ASN A 74 5.42 4.44 14.03
N LYS A 75 4.19 3.95 14.19
CA LYS A 75 3.01 4.59 13.57
C LYS A 75 2.80 6.03 14.06
N SER A 76 2.97 6.30 15.35
CA SER A 76 2.80 7.65 15.91
C SER A 76 3.80 8.65 15.33
N SER A 77 5.07 8.26 15.16
CA SER A 77 6.09 9.13 14.54
C SER A 77 5.86 9.33 13.04
N GLN A 78 5.29 8.34 12.35
CA GLN A 78 4.88 8.46 10.96
C GLN A 78 3.76 9.48 10.77
N TYR A 79 2.74 9.51 11.63
CA TYR A 79 1.66 10.50 11.55
C TYR A 79 2.17 11.93 11.73
N LEU A 80 3.04 12.15 12.73
CA LEU A 80 3.65 13.47 12.94
C LEU A 80 4.50 13.91 11.75
N SER A 81 5.19 12.97 11.10
CA SER A 81 5.97 13.25 9.90
C SER A 81 5.07 13.60 8.71
N GLU A 82 3.91 12.94 8.58
CA GLU A 82 2.95 13.23 7.51
C GLU A 82 2.34 14.62 7.64
N GLN A 83 2.00 15.07 8.85
CA GLN A 83 1.53 16.44 9.08
C GLN A 83 2.55 17.50 8.61
N LYS A 84 3.85 17.25 8.83
CA LYS A 84 4.91 18.13 8.33
C LYS A 84 4.94 18.17 6.80
N ARG A 85 4.75 17.02 6.14
CA ARG A 85 4.68 16.94 4.66
C ARG A 85 3.47 17.69 4.10
N ILE A 86 2.30 17.55 4.73
CA ILE A 86 1.09 18.30 4.36
C ILE A 86 1.34 19.81 4.46
N THR A 87 2.06 20.25 5.49
CA THR A 87 2.39 21.67 5.68
C THR A 87 3.27 22.20 4.55
N ILE A 88 4.35 21.49 4.19
CA ILE A 88 5.21 21.88 3.05
C ILE A 88 4.46 21.84 1.72
N ARG A 89 3.58 20.85 1.53
CA ARG A 89 2.75 20.76 0.31
C ARG A 89 1.87 21.99 0.12
N LYS A 90 1.39 22.62 1.20
CA LYS A 90 0.60 23.86 1.14
C LYS A 90 1.44 25.10 0.79
N THR A 91 2.75 25.06 1.01
CA THR A 91 3.65 26.20 0.80
C THR A 91 4.45 26.12 -0.50
N THR A 92 4.28 25.06 -1.29
CA THR A 92 5.01 24.81 -2.53
C THR A 92 4.13 25.15 -3.74
N ALA A 93 4.73 25.75 -4.78
CA ALA A 93 3.98 26.23 -5.95
C ALA A 93 3.61 25.09 -6.90
N THR A 94 4.49 24.10 -7.04
CA THR A 94 4.28 22.94 -7.91
C THR A 94 4.54 21.61 -7.19
N VAL A 95 4.07 20.51 -7.80
CA VAL A 95 4.34 19.14 -7.30
C VAL A 95 5.84 18.82 -7.36
N ASP A 96 6.55 19.37 -8.34
CA ASP A 96 7.99 19.13 -8.49
C ASP A 96 8.79 19.86 -7.40
N ASP A 97 8.44 21.11 -7.08
CA ASP A 97 9.03 21.85 -5.95
C ASP A 97 8.79 21.11 -4.63
N PHE A 98 7.59 20.55 -4.44
CA PHE A 98 7.27 19.72 -3.29
C PHE A 98 8.18 18.50 -3.21
N ILE A 99 8.31 17.73 -4.28
CA ILE A 99 9.14 16.51 -4.31
C ILE A 99 10.61 16.83 -4.03
N GLU A 100 11.14 17.90 -4.63
CA GLU A 100 12.51 18.35 -4.41
C GLU A 100 12.73 18.74 -2.94
N SER A 101 11.79 19.48 -2.36
CA SER A 101 11.86 19.90 -0.96
C SER A 101 11.83 18.75 0.05
N LEU A 102 11.38 17.55 -0.34
CA LEU A 102 11.35 16.38 0.53
C LEU A 102 12.73 15.73 0.70
N GLU A 103 13.69 16.01 -0.19
CA GLU A 103 15.03 15.38 -0.17
C GLU A 103 14.93 13.84 -0.15
N ILE A 104 14.15 13.29 -1.09
CA ILE A 104 13.86 11.85 -1.12
C ILE A 104 15.12 11.04 -1.44
N ASN A 105 15.44 10.10 -0.56
CA ASN A 105 16.46 9.08 -0.78
C ASN A 105 15.81 7.71 -1.00
N ILE A 106 16.24 7.01 -2.06
CA ILE A 106 15.77 5.66 -2.40
C ILE A 106 16.94 4.69 -2.21
N SER A 107 16.78 3.76 -1.28
CA SER A 107 17.67 2.60 -1.11
C SER A 107 16.94 1.34 -1.58
N TYR A 108 17.65 0.43 -2.24
CA TYR A 108 17.04 -0.81 -2.72
C TYR A 108 17.96 -2.02 -2.56
N TRP A 109 17.36 -3.20 -2.49
CA TRP A 109 18.06 -4.47 -2.45
C TRP A 109 17.45 -5.45 -3.44
N ILE A 110 18.26 -6.41 -3.87
CA ILE A 110 17.83 -7.54 -4.69
C ILE A 110 18.00 -8.81 -3.84
N ASN A 111 16.93 -9.60 -3.72
CA ASN A 111 16.93 -10.91 -3.06
C ASN A 111 17.42 -10.90 -1.60
N ASN A 112 17.19 -9.80 -0.86
CA ASN A 112 17.58 -9.71 0.54
C ASN A 112 16.64 -10.55 1.44
N LYS A 113 17.08 -11.76 1.78
CA LYS A 113 16.31 -12.71 2.60
C LYS A 113 15.97 -12.21 4.00
N SER A 114 16.75 -11.28 4.56
CA SER A 114 16.42 -10.69 5.88
C SER A 114 15.12 -9.88 5.85
N GLN A 115 14.66 -9.48 4.66
CA GLN A 115 13.43 -8.70 4.46
C GLN A 115 12.23 -9.58 4.04
N LEU A 116 12.38 -10.91 4.00
CA LEU A 116 11.37 -11.84 3.48
C LEU A 116 9.99 -11.66 4.12
N ALA A 117 9.91 -11.64 5.46
CA ALA A 117 8.66 -11.46 6.18
C ALA A 117 7.98 -10.12 5.82
N ARG A 118 8.77 -9.04 5.69
CA ARG A 118 8.25 -7.71 5.34
C ARG A 118 7.76 -7.65 3.90
N ILE A 119 8.51 -8.20 2.95
CA ILE A 119 8.11 -8.28 1.54
C ILE A 119 6.80 -9.05 1.41
N THR A 120 6.70 -10.19 2.10
CA THR A 120 5.47 -11.02 2.14
C THR A 120 4.28 -10.25 2.71
N GLN A 121 4.49 -9.50 3.79
CA GLN A 121 3.46 -8.65 4.36
C GLN A 121 2.97 -7.59 3.37
N LEU A 122 3.86 -6.90 2.66
CA LEU A 122 3.51 -5.87 1.68
C LEU A 122 2.75 -6.46 0.49
N VAL A 123 3.22 -7.58 -0.06
CA VAL A 123 2.55 -8.32 -1.15
C VAL A 123 1.12 -8.67 -0.77
N ASN A 124 0.89 -9.10 0.48
CA ASN A 124 -0.43 -9.56 0.91
C ASN A 124 -1.36 -8.44 1.40
N LYS A 125 -0.83 -7.29 1.84
CA LYS A 125 -1.64 -6.17 2.34
C LYS A 125 -1.90 -5.06 1.33
N THR A 126 -1.10 -4.95 0.26
CA THR A 126 -1.22 -3.84 -0.69
C THR A 126 -2.24 -4.18 -1.78
N ASN A 127 -3.29 -3.36 -1.86
CA ASN A 127 -4.42 -3.56 -2.78
C ASN A 127 -4.58 -2.46 -3.81
N GLN A 128 -4.35 -1.20 -3.41
CA GLN A 128 -4.71 -0.08 -4.27
C GLN A 128 -3.63 0.24 -5.32
N PHE A 129 -2.37 0.30 -4.89
CA PHE A 129 -1.22 0.41 -5.80
C PHE A 129 -0.54 -0.94 -5.91
N ASN A 130 -1.23 -1.89 -6.55
CA ASN A 130 -0.72 -3.23 -6.84
C ASN A 130 -1.28 -3.68 -8.20
N LEU A 131 -0.40 -3.94 -9.15
CA LEU A 131 -0.78 -4.11 -10.55
C LEU A 131 -1.42 -5.46 -10.83
N THR A 132 -1.16 -6.48 -10.01
CA THR A 132 -1.72 -7.83 -10.19
C THR A 132 -2.50 -8.34 -8.99
N THR A 133 -2.28 -7.77 -7.80
CA THR A 133 -2.90 -8.19 -6.52
C THR A 133 -2.69 -9.67 -6.16
N LYS A 134 -1.68 -10.31 -6.76
CA LYS A 134 -1.30 -11.69 -6.43
C LYS A 134 -0.84 -11.78 -4.98
N ARG A 135 -1.14 -12.93 -4.36
CA ARG A 135 -0.79 -13.25 -2.98
C ARG A 135 0.22 -14.37 -2.98
N TYR A 136 1.23 -14.22 -2.15
CA TYR A 136 2.31 -15.18 -2.03
C TYR A 136 2.62 -15.44 -0.57
N SER A 137 2.88 -16.70 -0.28
CA SER A 137 3.48 -17.17 0.97
C SER A 137 4.96 -16.78 1.06
N GLU A 138 5.53 -16.83 2.27
CA GLU A 138 6.97 -16.64 2.46
C GLU A 138 7.79 -17.66 1.68
N SER A 139 7.31 -18.91 1.55
CA SER A 139 7.99 -19.95 0.77
C SER A 139 8.05 -19.64 -0.72
N GLU A 140 6.97 -19.11 -1.30
CA GLU A 140 6.93 -18.72 -2.72
C GLU A 140 7.86 -17.52 -2.98
N ILE A 141 7.84 -16.51 -2.11
CA ILE A 141 8.74 -15.36 -2.25
C ILE A 141 10.20 -15.78 -2.07
N SER A 142 10.49 -16.66 -1.10
CA SER A 142 11.83 -17.23 -0.93
C SER A 142 12.29 -18.02 -2.16
N HIS A 143 11.38 -18.77 -2.78
CA HIS A 143 11.63 -19.43 -4.06
C HIS A 143 11.97 -18.41 -5.16
N PHE A 144 11.18 -17.35 -5.31
CA PHE A 144 11.49 -16.29 -6.26
C PHE A 144 12.84 -15.62 -5.97
N MET A 145 13.22 -15.40 -4.71
CA MET A 145 14.53 -14.85 -4.35
C MET A 145 15.71 -15.75 -4.74
N ASN A 146 15.50 -17.07 -4.88
CA ASN A 146 16.57 -18.01 -5.24
C ASN A 146 16.76 -18.15 -6.76
N PHE A 147 15.70 -17.98 -7.54
CA PHE A 147 15.71 -18.27 -8.99
C PHE A 147 15.41 -17.05 -9.87
N ASN A 148 14.93 -15.97 -9.27
CA ASN A 148 14.43 -14.78 -9.94
C ASN A 148 14.90 -13.51 -9.20
N GLN A 149 14.39 -12.35 -9.57
CA GLN A 149 14.74 -11.07 -8.93
C GLN A 149 13.57 -10.51 -8.14
N VAL A 150 13.74 -10.40 -6.83
CA VAL A 150 12.82 -9.73 -5.92
C VAL A 150 13.49 -8.46 -5.43
N PHE A 151 12.98 -7.33 -5.86
CA PHE A 151 13.42 -6.01 -5.46
C PHE A 151 12.58 -5.51 -4.29
N SER A 152 13.26 -4.92 -3.32
CA SER A 152 12.64 -4.19 -2.22
C SER A 152 13.21 -2.78 -2.15
N PHE A 153 12.35 -1.79 -1.94
CA PHE A 153 12.73 -0.39 -1.91
C PHE A 153 12.37 0.23 -0.56
N GLN A 154 13.37 0.84 0.07
CA GLN A 154 13.22 1.72 1.22
C GLN A 154 13.25 3.17 0.75
N ILE A 155 12.30 3.95 1.25
CA ILE A 155 12.19 5.37 0.95
C ILE A 155 12.41 6.15 2.23
N LYS A 156 13.28 7.14 2.19
CA LYS A 156 13.48 8.13 3.25
C LYS A 156 13.27 9.53 2.69
N ASP A 157 12.75 10.42 3.50
CA ASP A 157 12.77 11.86 3.24
C ASP A 157 13.34 12.59 4.45
N LYS A 158 13.48 13.91 4.37
CA LYS A 158 14.02 14.72 5.48
C LYS A 158 13.21 14.63 6.78
N PHE A 159 11.98 14.11 6.73
CA PHE A 159 11.12 13.94 7.90
C PHE A 159 11.24 12.55 8.55
N GLY A 160 11.75 11.57 7.81
CA GLY A 160 12.06 10.26 8.38
C GLY A 160 12.12 9.13 7.37
N ASP A 161 12.40 7.95 7.92
CA ASP A 161 12.44 6.68 7.21
C ASP A 161 11.02 6.07 7.15
N MET A 162 10.55 5.74 5.94
CA MET A 162 9.25 5.11 5.74
C MET A 162 9.32 3.58 5.71
N GLY A 163 10.53 3.01 5.83
CA GLY A 163 10.80 1.58 5.72
C GLY A 163 10.66 1.05 4.30
N ILE A 164 10.62 -0.28 4.18
CA ILE A 164 10.34 -0.93 2.90
C ILE A 164 8.90 -0.61 2.51
N THR A 165 8.75 0.06 1.38
CA THR A 165 7.48 0.64 0.91
C THR A 165 7.19 0.30 -0.55
N ALA A 166 8.09 -0.34 -1.29
CA ALA A 166 7.76 -0.91 -2.59
C ALA A 166 8.43 -2.26 -2.80
N VAL A 167 7.77 -3.10 -3.60
CA VAL A 167 8.27 -4.42 -4.00
C VAL A 167 8.04 -4.60 -5.50
N VAL A 168 9.06 -5.09 -6.20
CA VAL A 168 8.94 -5.55 -7.59
C VAL A 168 9.46 -6.98 -7.68
N ILE A 169 8.67 -7.90 -8.21
CA ILE A 169 9.08 -9.28 -8.48
C ILE A 169 9.15 -9.45 -9.99
N VAL A 170 10.35 -9.80 -10.47
CA VAL A 170 10.60 -10.09 -11.89
C VAL A 170 10.92 -11.58 -12.02
N ILE A 171 10.06 -12.31 -12.71
CA ILE A 171 10.18 -13.75 -12.97
C ILE A 171 10.42 -13.95 -14.46
N ASP A 172 11.53 -14.55 -14.87
CA ASP A 172 11.83 -14.82 -16.28
C ASP A 172 11.68 -13.59 -17.23
N ASN A 173 12.16 -12.41 -16.81
CA ASN A 173 11.97 -11.13 -17.52
C ASN A 173 10.51 -10.68 -17.66
N LYS A 174 9.64 -11.14 -16.77
CA LYS A 174 8.29 -10.65 -16.61
C LYS A 174 8.14 -9.95 -15.27
N ILE A 175 7.66 -8.71 -15.27
CA ILE A 175 7.23 -8.05 -14.03
C ILE A 175 5.94 -8.73 -13.58
N ASP A 176 6.09 -9.65 -12.64
CA ASP A 176 5.01 -10.46 -12.08
C ASP A 176 4.19 -9.66 -11.07
N THR A 177 4.88 -8.90 -10.23
CA THR A 177 4.31 -8.09 -9.15
C THR A 177 5.01 -6.74 -9.12
N PHE A 178 4.23 -5.66 -9.12
CA PHE A 178 4.70 -4.32 -8.77
C PHE A 178 3.67 -3.70 -7.84
N LEU A 179 4.12 -3.32 -6.65
CA LEU A 179 3.32 -2.63 -5.65
C LEU A 179 4.09 -1.51 -4.96
N MET A 180 3.35 -0.52 -4.49
CA MET A 180 3.84 0.55 -3.62
C MET A 180 2.86 0.75 -2.46
N SER A 181 3.40 0.96 -1.27
CA SER A 181 2.63 1.39 -0.12
C SER A 181 2.05 2.78 -0.37
N CYS A 182 0.87 3.05 0.19
CA CYS A 182 0.20 4.34 0.12
C CYS A 182 1.07 5.51 0.60
N ARG A 183 2.04 5.24 1.48
CA ARG A 183 2.92 6.25 2.11
C ARG A 183 3.81 7.01 1.12
N ILE A 184 4.07 6.44 -0.04
CA ILE A 184 5.04 6.98 -1.01
C ILE A 184 4.39 7.42 -2.33
N LEU A 185 3.05 7.41 -2.40
CA LEU A 185 2.31 7.79 -3.60
C LEU A 185 2.32 9.31 -3.84
N GLY A 186 2.19 9.71 -5.09
CA GLY A 186 2.17 11.12 -5.51
C GLY A 186 3.54 11.81 -5.47
N ARG A 187 4.64 11.03 -5.38
CA ARG A 187 6.01 11.54 -5.27
C ARG A 187 6.90 11.15 -6.46
N LYS A 188 6.31 10.67 -7.57
CA LYS A 188 7.00 10.18 -8.78
C LYS A 188 8.07 9.10 -8.49
N ILE A 189 7.92 8.36 -7.39
CA ILE A 189 8.87 7.30 -6.99
C ILE A 189 8.75 6.10 -7.93
N GLU A 190 7.55 5.84 -8.45
CA GLU A 190 7.25 4.78 -9.40
C GLU A 190 8.12 4.84 -10.67
N GLU A 191 8.41 6.05 -11.16
CA GLU A 191 9.27 6.28 -12.34
C GLU A 191 10.75 5.94 -12.02
N LYS A 192 11.21 6.31 -10.81
CA LYS A 192 12.57 6.00 -10.36
C LYS A 192 12.75 4.51 -10.14
N ILE A 193 11.77 3.84 -9.54
CA ILE A 193 11.75 2.38 -9.36
C ILE A 193 11.83 1.71 -10.72
N MET A 194 10.97 2.08 -11.68
CA MET A 194 10.99 1.46 -13.00
C MET A 194 12.35 1.64 -13.68
N LYS A 195 12.93 2.84 -13.64
CA LYS A 195 14.27 3.09 -14.18
C LYS A 195 15.34 2.19 -13.54
N ILE A 196 15.27 1.95 -12.22
CA ILE A 196 16.19 1.03 -11.54
C ILE A 196 16.01 -0.38 -12.10
N ILE A 197 14.78 -0.88 -12.28
CA ILE A 197 14.51 -2.21 -12.84
C ILE A 197 15.04 -2.33 -14.27
N LEU A 198 14.77 -1.34 -15.12
CA LEU A 198 15.24 -1.32 -16.51
C LEU A 198 16.77 -1.34 -16.62
N ASN A 199 17.48 -0.75 -15.65
CA ASN A 199 18.94 -0.81 -15.62
C ASN A 199 19.50 -2.19 -15.21
N GLN A 200 18.67 -3.12 -14.74
CA GLN A 200 19.10 -4.47 -14.31
C GLN A 200 18.97 -5.54 -15.40
N THR A 201 18.39 -5.20 -16.55
CA THR A 201 18.20 -6.14 -17.65
C THR A 201 18.37 -5.44 -19.00
N THR A 202 18.95 -6.14 -19.95
CA THR A 202 19.00 -5.73 -21.36
C THR A 202 18.02 -6.53 -22.21
N LYS A 203 17.26 -7.44 -21.59
CA LYS A 203 16.25 -8.26 -22.26
C LYS A 203 14.91 -7.53 -22.28
N PRO A 204 14.07 -7.75 -23.30
CA PRO A 204 12.70 -7.27 -23.29
C PRO A 204 11.98 -7.70 -22.02
N LEU A 205 11.17 -6.79 -21.46
CA LEU A 205 10.35 -7.07 -20.30
C LEU A 205 8.90 -7.24 -20.71
N SER A 206 8.26 -8.28 -20.18
CA SER A 206 6.80 -8.40 -20.24
C SER A 206 6.17 -8.01 -18.90
N ALA A 207 4.90 -7.61 -18.91
CA ALA A 207 4.20 -7.26 -17.69
C ALA A 207 2.68 -7.46 -17.82
N GLU A 208 2.00 -7.54 -16.68
CA GLU A 208 0.55 -7.74 -16.63
C GLU A 208 -0.10 -6.79 -15.64
N TYR A 209 -1.25 -6.26 -16.02
CA TYR A 209 -2.18 -5.62 -15.11
C TYR A 209 -3.42 -6.51 -14.98
N ILE A 210 -3.76 -6.92 -13.75
CA ILE A 210 -4.97 -7.69 -13.45
C ILE A 210 -5.94 -6.75 -12.74
N ARG A 211 -7.07 -6.47 -13.37
CA ARG A 211 -8.06 -5.52 -12.88
C ARG A 211 -8.78 -6.06 -11.66
N THR A 212 -8.91 -5.22 -10.64
CA THR A 212 -9.76 -5.42 -9.47
C THR A 212 -10.57 -4.15 -9.20
N SER A 213 -11.52 -4.20 -8.27
CA SER A 213 -12.25 -3.00 -7.81
C SER A 213 -11.36 -1.98 -7.11
N LYS A 214 -10.20 -2.40 -6.58
CA LYS A 214 -9.35 -1.55 -5.71
C LYS A 214 -8.13 -0.96 -6.42
N ASN A 215 -7.69 -1.51 -7.56
CA ASN A 215 -6.43 -1.12 -8.22
C ASN A 215 -6.60 -0.33 -9.53
N SER A 216 -7.72 0.37 -9.71
CA SER A 216 -7.97 1.20 -10.89
C SER A 216 -6.93 2.31 -11.08
N GLN A 217 -6.35 2.83 -9.98
CA GLN A 217 -5.37 3.92 -10.04
C GLN A 217 -4.08 3.59 -10.81
N VAL A 218 -3.74 2.30 -10.95
CA VAL A 218 -2.52 1.83 -11.65
C VAL A 218 -2.80 1.24 -13.03
N GLU A 219 -4.04 1.32 -13.53
CA GLU A 219 -4.45 0.69 -14.81
C GLU A 219 -3.53 1.08 -15.98
N ASN A 220 -3.17 2.37 -16.06
CA ASN A 220 -2.37 2.91 -17.16
C ASN A 220 -0.89 3.11 -16.76
N LEU A 221 -0.43 2.45 -15.70
CA LEU A 221 0.91 2.70 -15.17
C LEU A 221 2.00 2.20 -16.13
N TYR A 222 1.81 1.03 -16.75
CA TYR A 222 2.75 0.50 -17.73
C TYR A 222 2.84 1.34 -19.00
N ASP A 223 1.73 1.91 -19.46
CA ASP A 223 1.70 2.83 -20.59
C ASP A 223 2.61 4.06 -20.34
N LYS A 224 2.60 4.60 -19.11
CA LYS A 224 3.48 5.71 -18.71
C LYS A 224 4.97 5.36 -18.72
N PHE A 225 5.29 4.09 -18.50
CA PHE A 225 6.67 3.60 -18.56
C PHE A 225 7.12 3.21 -19.98
N GLY A 226 6.27 3.44 -20.99
CA GLY A 226 6.57 3.15 -22.39
C GLY A 226 6.34 1.69 -22.80
N PHE A 227 5.72 0.88 -21.95
CA PHE A 227 5.34 -0.47 -22.35
C PHE A 227 4.23 -0.40 -23.41
N ARG A 228 4.36 -1.22 -24.45
CA ARG A 228 3.34 -1.38 -25.47
C ARG A 228 2.30 -2.41 -25.02
N LEU A 229 1.03 -2.03 -25.05
CA LEU A 229 -0.10 -2.94 -24.85
C LEU A 229 -0.17 -3.96 -26.00
N VAL A 230 -0.21 -5.25 -25.66
CA VAL A 230 -0.22 -6.36 -26.63
C VAL A 230 -1.55 -7.10 -26.61
N SER A 231 -2.20 -7.16 -25.46
CA SER A 231 -3.53 -7.75 -25.30
C SER A 231 -4.30 -7.04 -24.19
N LYS A 232 -5.60 -6.83 -24.40
CA LYS A 232 -6.52 -6.22 -23.43
C LYS A 232 -7.81 -7.01 -23.39
N ASP A 233 -8.14 -7.51 -22.21
CA ASP A 233 -9.39 -8.19 -21.87
C ASP A 233 -10.06 -7.48 -20.68
N LYS A 234 -11.29 -7.85 -20.36
CA LYS A 234 -12.09 -7.27 -19.26
C LYS A 234 -11.37 -7.35 -17.91
N SER A 235 -10.62 -8.43 -17.67
CA SER A 235 -9.95 -8.71 -16.40
C SER A 235 -8.44 -8.43 -16.43
N LYS A 236 -7.82 -8.31 -17.59
CA LYS A 236 -6.36 -8.33 -17.71
C LYS A 236 -5.84 -7.58 -18.93
N ASN A 237 -4.75 -6.85 -18.74
CA ASN A 237 -3.95 -6.26 -19.80
C ASN A 237 -2.55 -6.91 -19.80
N VAL A 238 -1.99 -7.14 -20.98
CA VAL A 238 -0.64 -7.68 -21.18
C VAL A 238 0.20 -6.68 -21.95
N TYR A 239 1.41 -6.45 -21.46
CA TYR A 239 2.31 -5.40 -21.91
C TYR A 239 3.69 -5.98 -22.25
N ILE A 240 4.38 -5.38 -23.22
CA ILE A 240 5.78 -5.67 -23.55
C ILE A 240 6.53 -4.35 -23.71
N LEU A 241 7.72 -4.28 -23.13
CA LEU A 241 8.69 -3.22 -23.35
C LEU A 241 9.91 -3.81 -24.04
N GLU A 242 10.11 -3.42 -25.29
CA GLU A 242 11.33 -3.72 -26.04
C GLU A 242 12.48 -2.86 -25.50
N MET A 243 13.66 -3.43 -25.35
CA MET A 243 14.85 -2.68 -24.97
C MET A 243 15.43 -2.00 -26.22
N GLN A 244 15.84 -0.74 -26.08
CA GLN A 244 16.54 0.01 -27.14
C GLN A 244 18.03 -0.34 -27.17
#